data_AF-A0A8W8NE64-F1
#
_entry.id   AF-A0A8W8NE64-F1
#
_cell.length_a   1.000
_cell.length_b   1.000
_cell.length_c   1.000
_cell.angle_alpha   90.00
_cell.angle_beta   90.00
_cell.angle_gamma   90.00
#
_symmetry.space_group_name_H-M   'P 1'
#
loop_
_entity.id
_entity.type
_entity.pdbx_description
1 polymer ?
#
loop_
_entity_poly.entity_id
_entity_poly.type
_entity_poly.pdbx_seq_one_letter_code
_entity_poly.pdbx_strand_id
1 'polypeptide(L)'
;MAQGVIEMEDTYGMDDKISERIQYFLDRFYMNRISIRMLLTQHAALFGNISNHPRRIGHIDPNCDVIECVSNAFKAARHICEHYHMQAPDLDIVTAEGSKIVDFVYVPSHIEHILFEVFKNAMRAVVEFHRDKMELPKLKIIVAKGQQDLTIKLCDQGGGVPYKVQDKLFQYMYSTAPRPQYTGHDSPLAGYGYGLPLSRLYARYFQGDLVVSSMEGYGTDVYLYLKVNSSEANECLPIYNTTTSRMYEAEKVVSDWSSSTTWNQSIRTYCTAVKSKQPMITDKSIISIQ
;
A
#
# COMPACT_ATOMS: atom_id res chain seq x y z
N MET A 1 11.92 13.44 9.15
CA MET A 1 11.80 13.24 7.69
C MET A 1 10.38 13.44 7.21
N ALA A 2 9.42 12.56 7.56
CA ALA A 2 8.01 12.69 7.14
C ALA A 2 7.42 14.08 7.38
N GLN A 3 7.56 14.61 8.61
CA GLN A 3 7.13 15.96 8.95
C GLN A 3 7.70 17.06 8.03
N GLY A 4 8.98 16.97 7.66
CA GLY A 4 9.61 17.95 6.77
C GLY A 4 9.11 17.86 5.32
N VAL A 5 8.70 16.67 4.86
CA VAL A 5 8.07 16.52 3.54
C VAL A 5 6.65 17.11 3.55
N ILE A 6 5.90 16.91 4.65
CA ILE A 6 4.57 17.52 4.84
C ILE A 6 4.68 19.04 4.87
N GLU A 7 5.61 19.61 5.64
CA GLU A 7 5.84 21.05 5.71
C GLU A 7 6.20 21.65 4.35
N MET A 8 7.00 20.93 3.56
CA MET A 8 7.35 21.36 2.21
C MET A 8 6.15 21.28 1.25
N GLU A 9 5.34 20.23 1.32
CA GLU A 9 4.08 20.12 0.55
C GLU A 9 3.11 21.26 0.91
N ASP A 10 2.92 21.54 2.20
CA ASP A 10 2.01 22.57 2.68
C ASP A 10 2.50 23.99 2.32
N THR A 11 3.82 24.21 2.24
CA THR A 11 4.42 25.52 1.94
C THR A 11 4.53 25.81 0.44
N TYR A 12 4.96 24.82 -0.34
CA TYR A 12 5.33 25.02 -1.75
C TYR A 12 4.42 24.28 -2.74
N GLY A 13 3.54 23.40 -2.26
CA GLY A 13 2.85 22.42 -3.09
C GLY A 13 3.79 21.32 -3.60
N MET A 14 3.20 20.29 -4.21
CA MET A 14 3.94 19.24 -4.93
C MET A 14 3.50 19.20 -6.38
N ASP A 15 4.45 19.34 -7.31
CA ASP A 15 4.26 18.89 -8.68
C ASP A 15 4.59 17.40 -8.82
N ASP A 16 4.16 16.78 -9.91
CA ASP A 16 4.37 15.34 -10.15
C ASP A 16 5.86 14.97 -10.14
N LYS A 17 6.74 15.88 -10.59
CA LYS A 17 8.19 15.66 -10.71
C LYS A 17 8.88 15.63 -9.35
N ILE A 18 8.57 16.59 -8.49
CA ILE A 18 9.05 16.66 -7.11
C ILE A 18 8.53 15.45 -6.34
N SER A 19 7.27 15.05 -6.57
CA SER A 19 6.69 13.85 -5.97
C SER A 19 7.47 12.59 -6.33
N GLU A 20 7.79 12.36 -7.61
CA GLU A 20 8.61 11.21 -8.05
C GLU A 20 10.03 11.22 -7.45
N ARG A 21 10.67 12.38 -7.39
CA ARG A 21 12.02 12.51 -6.80
C ARG A 21 12.02 12.25 -5.31
N ILE A 22 10.98 12.70 -4.61
CA ILE A 22 10.80 12.46 -3.17
C ILE A 22 10.48 10.99 -2.94
N GLN A 23 9.65 10.37 -3.76
CA GLN A 23 9.38 8.94 -3.69
C GLN A 23 10.69 8.15 -3.81
N TYR A 24 11.48 8.42 -4.84
CA TYR A 24 12.79 7.80 -5.06
C TYR A 24 13.76 8.04 -3.89
N PHE A 25 13.81 9.27 -3.37
CA PHE A 25 14.62 9.62 -2.20
C PHE A 25 14.19 8.83 -0.96
N LEU A 26 12.91 8.86 -0.62
CA LEU A 26 12.37 8.28 0.60
C LEU A 26 12.53 6.76 0.61
N ASP A 27 12.31 6.09 -0.52
CA ASP A 27 12.53 4.65 -0.64
C ASP A 27 13.97 4.27 -0.27
N ARG A 28 14.95 5.02 -0.79
CA ARG A 28 16.37 4.80 -0.49
C ARG A 28 16.71 5.19 0.95
N PHE A 29 16.21 6.31 1.43
CA PHE A 29 16.44 6.80 2.77
C PHE A 29 15.94 5.79 3.82
N TYR A 30 14.71 5.31 3.67
CA TYR A 30 14.14 4.34 4.60
C TYR A 30 14.73 2.94 4.44
N MET A 31 15.07 2.50 3.23
CA MET A 31 15.80 1.24 3.04
C MET A 31 17.14 1.25 3.80
N ASN A 32 17.91 2.33 3.69
CA ASN A 32 19.15 2.48 4.43
C ASN A 32 18.91 2.53 5.94
N ARG A 33 17.84 3.20 6.39
CA ARG A 33 17.46 3.21 7.82
C ARG A 33 17.10 1.82 8.35
N ILE A 34 16.41 0.99 7.56
CA ILE A 34 16.10 -0.41 7.90
C ILE A 34 17.41 -1.19 8.06
N SER A 35 18.35 -1.08 7.12
CA SER A 35 19.65 -1.76 7.19
C SER A 35 20.48 -1.33 8.40
N ILE A 36 20.62 -0.02 8.64
CA ILE A 36 21.35 0.49 9.82
C ILE A 36 20.72 -0.04 11.11
N ARG A 37 19.38 -0.05 11.20
CA ARG A 37 18.68 -0.61 12.35
C ARG A 37 18.94 -2.11 12.48
N MET A 38 18.93 -2.87 11.38
CA MET A 38 19.23 -4.30 11.39
C MET A 38 20.62 -4.55 11.97
N LEU A 39 21.67 -3.91 11.45
CA LEU A 39 23.04 -4.07 11.93
C LEU A 39 23.21 -3.68 13.41
N LEU A 40 22.67 -2.51 13.80
CA LEU A 40 22.77 -2.02 15.19
C LEU A 40 22.04 -2.93 16.16
N THR A 41 20.82 -3.34 15.83
CA THR A 41 20.01 -4.20 16.71
C THR A 41 20.59 -5.60 16.82
N GLN A 42 21.15 -6.16 15.74
CA GLN A 42 21.87 -7.43 15.79
C GLN A 42 23.09 -7.36 16.71
N HIS A 43 23.94 -6.34 16.55
CA HIS A 43 25.10 -6.15 17.41
C HIS A 43 24.70 -5.96 18.88
N ALA A 44 23.69 -5.12 19.14
CA ALA A 44 23.19 -4.88 20.48
C ALA A 44 22.58 -6.14 21.12
N ALA A 45 21.83 -6.95 20.37
CA ALA A 45 21.28 -8.20 20.88
C ALA A 45 22.41 -9.17 21.23
N LEU A 46 23.37 -9.41 20.34
CA LEU A 46 24.43 -10.38 20.56
C LEU A 46 25.42 -9.98 21.66
N PHE A 47 25.74 -8.69 21.79
CA PHE A 47 26.83 -8.22 22.65
C PHE A 47 26.39 -7.28 23.79
N GLY A 48 25.14 -6.84 23.82
CA GLY A 48 24.67 -5.75 24.69
C GLY A 48 24.15 -6.18 26.08
N ASN A 49 24.33 -7.43 26.50
CA ASN A 49 23.75 -7.98 27.75
C ASN A 49 22.22 -7.81 27.86
N ILE A 50 21.53 -7.64 26.73
CA ILE A 50 20.07 -7.57 26.67
C ILE A 50 19.54 -9.01 26.68
N SER A 51 18.44 -9.26 27.39
CA SER A 51 17.74 -10.55 27.40
C SER A 51 17.47 -11.02 25.97
N ASN A 52 18.23 -12.01 25.52
CA ASN A 52 18.02 -12.64 24.23
C ASN A 52 17.05 -13.79 24.36
N HIS A 53 16.16 -13.93 23.37
CA HIS A 53 15.35 -15.13 23.26
C HIS A 53 16.29 -16.33 23.01
N PRO A 54 16.22 -17.42 23.79
CA PRO A 54 17.24 -18.48 23.77
C PRO A 54 17.34 -19.22 22.42
N ARG A 55 16.30 -19.15 21.59
CA ARG A 55 16.26 -19.76 20.24
C ARG A 55 16.76 -18.84 19.12
N ARG A 56 16.88 -17.54 19.36
CA ARG A 56 17.16 -16.55 18.31
C ARG A 56 18.64 -16.18 18.28
N ILE A 57 19.16 -15.94 17.09
CA ILE A 57 20.49 -15.39 16.86
C ILE A 57 20.31 -13.89 16.67
N GLY A 58 20.45 -13.15 17.77
CA GLY A 58 20.06 -11.75 17.83
C GLY A 58 18.57 -11.58 17.49
N HIS A 59 18.27 -10.89 16.39
CA HIS A 59 16.88 -10.73 15.89
C HIS A 59 16.47 -11.73 14.80
N ILE A 60 17.37 -12.61 14.36
CA ILE A 60 17.03 -13.66 13.38
C ILE A 60 16.56 -14.90 14.13
N ASP A 61 15.43 -15.44 13.70
CA ASP A 61 14.89 -16.71 14.17
C ASP A 61 15.13 -17.79 13.11
N PRO A 62 15.96 -18.81 13.40
CA PRO A 62 16.20 -19.92 12.47
C PRO A 62 14.95 -20.73 12.14
N ASN A 63 13.94 -20.70 13.03
CA ASN A 63 12.67 -21.42 12.90
C ASN A 63 11.51 -20.45 13.13
N CYS A 64 11.50 -19.34 12.37
CA CYS A 64 10.48 -18.31 12.47
C CYS A 64 9.11 -18.88 12.09
N ASP A 65 8.22 -19.07 13.07
CA ASP A 65 6.83 -19.49 12.82
C ASP A 65 6.02 -18.35 12.20
N VAL A 66 5.67 -18.51 10.92
CA VAL A 66 4.92 -17.52 10.16
C VAL A 66 3.49 -17.38 10.69
N ILE A 67 2.88 -18.47 11.16
CA ILE A 67 1.50 -18.46 11.67
C ILE A 67 1.44 -17.68 12.99
N GLU A 68 2.45 -17.83 13.83
CA GLU A 68 2.59 -17.02 15.05
C GLU A 68 2.72 -15.53 14.71
N CYS A 69 3.60 -15.17 13.76
CA CYS A 69 3.78 -13.78 13.31
C CYS A 69 2.47 -13.17 12.79
N VAL A 70 1.71 -13.93 11.97
CA VAL A 70 0.39 -13.53 11.47
C VAL A 70 -0.58 -13.27 12.63
N SER A 71 -0.65 -14.20 13.58
CA SER A 71 -1.52 -14.08 14.76
C SER A 71 -1.16 -12.86 15.62
N ASN A 72 0.13 -12.62 15.87
CA ASN A 72 0.60 -11.50 16.67
C ASN A 72 0.27 -10.16 16.00
N ALA A 73 0.57 -10.02 14.71
CA ALA A 73 0.25 -8.84 13.93
C ALA A 73 -1.26 -8.58 13.86
N PHE A 74 -2.07 -9.62 13.67
CA PHE A 74 -3.53 -9.52 13.66
C PHE A 74 -4.08 -9.05 15.00
N LYS A 75 -3.64 -9.64 16.12
CA LYS A 75 -4.09 -9.22 17.46
C LYS A 75 -3.76 -7.76 17.75
N ALA A 76 -2.55 -7.33 17.39
CA ALA A 76 -2.12 -5.94 17.56
C ALA A 76 -2.97 -4.98 16.70
N ALA A 77 -3.20 -5.30 15.43
CA ALA A 77 -4.04 -4.48 14.54
C ALA A 77 -5.51 -4.47 14.98
N ARG A 78 -6.03 -5.63 15.42
CA ARG A 78 -7.39 -5.79 15.94
C ARG A 78 -7.62 -4.90 17.16
N HIS A 79 -6.68 -4.89 18.10
CA HIS A 79 -6.77 -4.04 19.28
C HIS A 79 -6.92 -2.55 18.92
N ILE A 80 -6.14 -2.08 17.94
CA ILE A 80 -6.26 -0.70 17.44
C ILE A 80 -7.60 -0.50 16.73
N CYS A 81 -8.00 -1.41 15.85
CA CYS A 81 -9.27 -1.29 15.12
C CYS A 81 -10.48 -1.23 16.07
N GLU A 82 -10.52 -2.11 17.09
CA GLU A 82 -11.56 -2.12 18.12
C GLU A 82 -11.56 -0.83 18.95
N HIS A 83 -10.38 -0.25 19.23
CA HIS A 83 -10.30 1.03 19.92
C HIS A 83 -10.94 2.17 19.12
N TYR A 84 -10.74 2.23 17.80
CA TYR A 84 -11.26 3.31 16.95
C TYR A 84 -12.70 3.08 16.44
N HIS A 85 -13.08 1.83 16.20
CA HIS A 85 -14.34 1.48 15.53
C HIS A 85 -15.29 0.63 16.39
N MET A 86 -14.91 0.25 17.61
CA MET A 86 -15.67 -0.61 18.53
C MET A 86 -15.98 -2.02 17.99
N GLN A 87 -15.45 -2.37 16.81
CA GLN A 87 -15.61 -3.66 16.16
C GLN A 87 -14.40 -3.92 15.24
N ALA A 88 -14.06 -5.18 15.02
CA ALA A 88 -13.06 -5.61 14.04
C ALA A 88 -13.45 -6.96 13.43
N PRO A 89 -13.07 -7.24 12.16
CA PRO A 89 -13.33 -8.53 11.54
C PRO A 89 -12.49 -9.65 12.20
N ASP A 90 -13.03 -10.87 12.18
CA ASP A 90 -12.27 -12.07 12.55
C ASP A 90 -11.29 -12.47 11.43
N LEU A 91 -10.39 -13.41 11.74
CA LEU A 91 -9.39 -13.94 10.82
C LEU A 91 -9.62 -15.43 10.55
N ASP A 92 -9.55 -15.81 9.27
CA ASP A 92 -9.42 -17.18 8.82
C ASP A 92 -8.00 -17.40 8.26
N ILE A 93 -7.27 -18.39 8.78
CA ILE A 93 -5.90 -18.72 8.38
C ILE A 93 -5.91 -20.08 7.69
N VAL A 94 -5.51 -20.08 6.42
CA VAL A 94 -5.39 -21.30 5.61
C VAL A 94 -3.92 -21.51 5.24
N THR A 95 -3.41 -22.71 5.46
CA THR A 95 -2.10 -23.11 4.96
C THR A 95 -2.27 -24.00 3.73
N ALA A 96 -1.51 -23.73 2.67
CA ALA A 96 -1.67 -24.42 1.39
C ALA A 96 -1.43 -25.95 1.49
N GLU A 97 -0.57 -26.37 2.42
CA GLU A 97 -0.23 -27.78 2.65
C GLU A 97 -1.09 -28.44 3.75
N GLY A 98 -1.99 -27.70 4.41
CA GLY A 98 -2.68 -28.14 5.64
C GLY A 98 -1.77 -28.26 6.86
N SER A 99 -0.49 -27.92 6.73
CA SER A 99 0.51 -27.88 7.81
C SER A 99 0.12 -26.84 8.86
N LYS A 100 0.18 -27.21 10.14
CA LYS A 100 -0.11 -26.29 11.25
C LYS A 100 1.01 -25.30 11.54
N ILE A 101 2.22 -25.60 11.07
CA ILE A 101 3.43 -24.81 11.29
C ILE A 101 4.06 -24.60 9.92
N VAL A 102 4.44 -23.34 9.66
CA VAL A 102 5.21 -22.96 8.48
C VAL A 102 6.38 -22.13 9.00
N ASP A 103 7.57 -22.72 9.03
CA ASP A 103 8.77 -22.06 9.55
C ASP A 103 9.85 -21.87 8.48
N PHE A 104 10.67 -20.84 8.66
CA PHE A 104 11.87 -20.59 7.86
C PHE A 104 12.81 -19.62 8.60
N VAL A 105 14.00 -19.37 8.06
CA VAL A 105 14.94 -18.42 8.65
C VAL A 105 14.52 -17.00 8.28
N TYR A 106 14.13 -16.19 9.26
CA TYR A 106 13.79 -14.78 9.01
C TYR A 106 13.87 -13.91 10.26
N VAL A 107 13.57 -12.63 10.12
CA VAL A 107 13.41 -11.67 11.23
C VAL A 107 11.91 -11.52 11.55
N PRO A 108 11.39 -12.11 12.64
CA PRO A 108 9.95 -12.13 12.93
C PRO A 108 9.32 -10.72 12.96
N SER A 109 10.02 -9.76 13.57
CA SER A 109 9.53 -8.39 13.69
C SER A 109 9.35 -7.67 12.35
N HIS A 110 10.06 -8.08 11.29
CA HIS A 110 9.85 -7.53 9.95
C HIS A 110 8.52 -8.03 9.36
N ILE A 111 8.22 -9.32 9.49
CA ILE A 111 6.93 -9.89 9.05
C ILE A 111 5.79 -9.27 9.85
N GLU A 112 5.92 -9.21 11.18
CA GLU A 112 4.90 -8.63 12.06
C GLU A 112 4.64 -7.16 11.72
N HIS A 113 5.68 -6.37 11.42
CA HIS A 113 5.52 -4.97 11.02
C HIS A 113 4.75 -4.82 9.70
N ILE A 114 5.12 -5.60 8.68
CA ILE A 114 4.43 -5.60 7.37
C ILE A 114 2.96 -5.98 7.56
N LEU A 115 2.71 -7.11 8.22
CA LEU A 115 1.36 -7.64 8.38
C LEU A 115 0.51 -6.72 9.26
N PHE A 116 1.08 -6.10 10.29
CA PHE A 116 0.37 -5.15 11.14
C PHE A 116 -0.18 -3.96 10.33
N GLU A 117 0.64 -3.35 9.46
CA GLU A 117 0.20 -2.25 8.61
C GLU A 117 -0.85 -2.70 7.58
N VAL A 118 -0.67 -3.88 6.98
CA VAL A 118 -1.64 -4.43 6.02
C VAL A 118 -2.96 -4.76 6.73
N PHE A 119 -2.93 -5.37 7.92
CA PHE A 119 -4.13 -5.67 8.70
C PHE A 119 -4.90 -4.41 9.10
N LYS A 120 -4.22 -3.36 9.57
CA LYS A 120 -4.90 -2.08 9.88
C LYS A 120 -5.67 -1.55 8.67
N ASN A 121 -5.05 -1.57 7.49
CA ASN A 121 -5.68 -1.09 6.27
C ASN A 121 -6.88 -1.96 5.87
N ALA A 122 -6.73 -3.29 5.89
CA ALA A 122 -7.79 -4.23 5.57
C ALA A 122 -8.97 -4.13 6.55
N MET A 123 -8.70 -4.08 7.86
CA MET A 123 -9.71 -3.93 8.90
C MET A 123 -10.49 -2.62 8.74
N ARG A 124 -9.78 -1.50 8.54
CA ARG A 124 -10.40 -0.21 8.27
C ARG A 124 -11.33 -0.27 7.06
N ALA A 125 -10.84 -0.80 5.93
CA ALA A 125 -11.63 -0.91 4.71
C ALA A 125 -12.90 -1.77 4.92
N VAL A 126 -12.77 -2.93 5.59
CA VAL A 126 -13.91 -3.80 5.89
C VAL A 126 -14.94 -3.11 6.77
N VAL A 127 -14.50 -2.47 7.86
CA VAL A 127 -15.40 -1.78 8.80
C VAL A 127 -16.10 -0.60 8.12
N GLU A 128 -15.37 0.24 7.37
CA GLU A 128 -15.95 1.41 6.69
C GLU A 128 -16.95 0.97 5.60
N PHE A 129 -16.62 -0.07 4.82
CA PHE A 129 -17.48 -0.58 3.74
C PHE A 129 -18.72 -1.32 4.26
N HIS A 130 -18.63 -1.97 5.41
CA HIS A 130 -19.71 -2.77 6.02
C HIS A 130 -20.36 -2.13 7.24
N ARG A 131 -20.25 -0.80 7.41
CA ARG A 131 -20.76 -0.05 8.57
C ARG A 131 -22.22 -0.34 8.96
N ASP A 132 -23.04 -0.73 7.98
CA ASP A 132 -24.48 -0.97 8.16
C ASP A 132 -24.81 -2.44 8.50
N LYS A 133 -23.81 -3.35 8.52
CA LYS A 133 -23.97 -4.77 8.84
C LYS A 133 -23.54 -5.05 10.28
N MET A 134 -24.30 -5.89 10.99
CA MET A 134 -23.91 -6.35 12.34
C MET A 134 -22.69 -7.28 12.31
N GLU A 135 -22.58 -8.14 11.29
CA GLU A 135 -21.47 -9.07 11.13
C GLU A 135 -20.56 -8.63 9.99
N LEU A 136 -19.28 -8.51 10.30
CA LEU A 136 -18.24 -8.18 9.34
C LEU A 136 -17.70 -9.44 8.67
N PRO A 137 -17.43 -9.42 7.36
CA PRO A 137 -16.75 -10.53 6.71
C PRO A 137 -15.35 -10.73 7.30
N LYS A 138 -14.96 -11.99 7.46
CA LYS A 138 -13.64 -12.35 7.97
C LYS A 138 -12.55 -11.97 6.98
N LEU A 139 -11.41 -11.53 7.49
CA LEU A 139 -10.17 -11.47 6.72
C LEU A 139 -9.69 -12.90 6.45
N LYS A 140 -9.11 -13.13 5.28
CA LYS A 140 -8.55 -14.44 4.92
C LYS A 140 -7.06 -14.32 4.68
N ILE A 141 -6.27 -15.08 5.42
CA ILE A 141 -4.83 -15.28 5.17
C ILE A 141 -4.63 -16.64 4.52
N ILE A 142 -3.83 -16.70 3.46
CA ILE A 142 -3.32 -17.93 2.87
C ILE A 142 -1.80 -17.90 2.95
N VAL A 143 -1.20 -18.89 3.62
CA VAL A 143 0.25 -19.07 3.71
C VAL A 143 0.66 -20.27 2.86
N ALA A 144 1.58 -20.04 1.93
CA ALA A 144 2.14 -21.08 1.08
C ALA A 144 3.66 -21.00 1.11
N LYS A 145 4.33 -22.09 1.49
CA LYS A 145 5.79 -22.22 1.43
C LYS A 145 6.15 -23.09 0.24
N GLY A 146 6.73 -22.49 -0.80
CA GLY A 146 7.31 -23.21 -1.91
C GLY A 146 8.77 -23.58 -1.66
N GLN A 147 9.45 -24.06 -2.70
CA GLN A 147 10.89 -24.35 -2.65
C GLN A 147 11.76 -23.08 -2.62
N GLN A 148 11.32 -22.01 -3.28
CA GLN A 148 12.07 -20.75 -3.41
C GLN A 148 11.44 -19.62 -2.59
N ASP A 149 10.12 -19.52 -2.65
CA ASP A 149 9.39 -18.39 -2.08
C ASP A 149 8.37 -18.85 -1.03
N LEU A 150 8.29 -18.09 0.05
CA LEU A 150 7.20 -18.08 1.01
C LEU A 150 6.26 -16.95 0.61
N THR A 151 4.99 -17.28 0.37
CA THR A 151 3.96 -16.32 0.01
C THR A 151 2.90 -16.25 1.10
N ILE A 152 2.61 -15.04 1.56
CA ILE A 152 1.48 -14.74 2.44
C ILE A 152 0.51 -13.88 1.64
N LYS A 153 -0.69 -14.40 1.38
CA LYS A 153 -1.77 -13.67 0.74
C LYS A 153 -2.80 -13.27 1.79
N LEU A 154 -3.05 -11.98 1.95
CA LEU A 154 -4.17 -11.44 2.72
C LEU A 154 -5.28 -11.02 1.77
N CYS A 155 -6.51 -11.40 2.06
CA CYS A 155 -7.70 -11.02 1.30
C CYS A 155 -8.68 -10.33 2.24
N ASP A 156 -9.22 -9.19 1.80
CA ASP A 156 -10.33 -8.51 2.45
C ASP A 156 -11.56 -8.41 1.52
N GLN A 157 -12.69 -8.05 2.11
CA GLN A 157 -13.91 -7.66 1.40
C GLN A 157 -14.25 -6.20 1.73
N GLY A 158 -13.26 -5.31 1.66
CA GLY A 158 -13.38 -3.90 2.04
C GLY A 158 -13.84 -2.97 0.92
N GLY A 159 -14.49 -3.49 -0.12
CA GLY A 159 -14.97 -2.68 -1.25
C GLY A 159 -13.93 -2.35 -2.32
N GLY A 160 -12.64 -2.59 -2.05
CA GLY A 160 -11.57 -2.47 -3.03
C GLY A 160 -11.22 -1.03 -3.44
N VAL A 161 -10.32 -0.92 -4.42
CA VAL A 161 -9.71 0.32 -4.88
C VAL A 161 -9.80 0.42 -6.42
N PRO A 162 -10.27 1.54 -6.98
CA PRO A 162 -10.33 1.75 -8.42
C PRO A 162 -8.97 1.56 -9.08
N TYR A 163 -8.94 0.87 -10.22
CA TYR A 163 -7.69 0.52 -10.93
C TYR A 163 -6.78 1.74 -11.17
N LYS A 164 -7.35 2.89 -11.54
CA LYS A 164 -6.64 4.14 -11.84
C LYS A 164 -5.80 4.69 -10.68
N VAL A 165 -6.14 4.36 -9.43
CA VAL A 165 -5.43 4.88 -8.25
C VAL A 165 -4.57 3.82 -7.57
N GLN A 166 -4.53 2.58 -8.07
CA GLN A 166 -3.74 1.50 -7.47
C GLN A 166 -2.23 1.82 -7.47
N ASP A 167 -1.72 2.48 -8.51
CA ASP A 167 -0.31 2.91 -8.57
C ASP A 167 0.06 3.92 -7.48
N LYS A 168 -0.93 4.63 -6.92
CA LYS A 168 -0.72 5.61 -5.86
C LYS A 168 -0.66 4.99 -4.47
N LEU A 169 -1.06 3.73 -4.29
CA LEU A 169 -1.12 3.07 -2.97
C LEU A 169 0.24 3.00 -2.26
N PHE A 170 1.33 2.99 -3.03
CA PHE A 170 2.70 3.00 -2.52
C PHE A 170 3.35 4.38 -2.55
N GLN A 171 2.64 5.44 -2.93
CA GLN A 171 3.18 6.79 -2.87
C GLN A 171 3.18 7.29 -1.42
N TYR A 172 4.29 7.84 -0.97
CA TYR A 172 4.31 8.55 0.31
C TYR A 172 3.35 9.73 0.28
N MET A 173 2.76 10.05 1.44
CA MET A 173 1.73 11.09 1.62
C MET A 173 0.39 10.83 0.92
N TYR A 174 0.27 9.80 0.08
CA TYR A 174 -1.02 9.38 -0.43
C TYR A 174 -1.80 8.67 0.68
N SER A 175 -2.93 9.25 1.08
CA SER A 175 -3.87 8.62 2.02
C SER A 175 -5.30 9.02 1.75
N THR A 176 -6.22 8.09 1.96
CA THR A 176 -7.67 8.34 1.95
C THR A 176 -8.23 8.70 3.32
N ALA A 177 -7.41 8.62 4.38
CA ALA A 177 -7.78 9.04 5.73
C ALA A 177 -7.48 10.52 5.94
N PRO A 178 -8.26 11.21 6.79
CA PRO A 178 -7.88 12.54 7.27
C PRO A 178 -6.54 12.45 8.01
N ARG A 179 -5.72 13.51 7.90
CA ARG A 179 -4.44 13.60 8.61
C ARG A 179 -4.73 13.56 10.12
N PRO A 180 -4.15 12.60 10.87
CA PRO A 180 -4.42 12.46 12.29
C PRO A 180 -3.79 13.64 13.04
N GLN A 181 -4.48 14.16 14.06
CA GLN A 181 -3.89 15.13 14.97
C GLN A 181 -2.89 14.40 15.88
N TYR A 182 -1.70 14.98 16.08
CA TYR A 182 -0.69 14.39 16.96
C TYR A 182 -1.16 14.48 18.42
N THR A 183 -1.69 13.38 18.95
CA THR A 183 -2.11 13.28 20.37
C THR A 183 -1.02 12.70 21.27
N GLY A 184 0.16 12.38 20.72
CA GLY A 184 1.36 11.98 21.46
C GLY A 184 1.35 10.58 22.08
N HIS A 185 0.20 9.91 22.19
CA HIS A 185 0.08 8.64 22.91
C HIS A 185 -0.27 7.41 22.06
N ASP A 186 -0.96 7.55 20.92
CA ASP A 186 -1.41 6.41 20.12
C ASP A 186 -1.02 6.51 18.64
N SER A 187 -0.64 5.38 18.06
CA SER A 187 -0.43 5.26 16.61
C SER A 187 -1.80 5.31 15.93
N PRO A 188 -2.07 6.30 15.06
CA PRO A 188 -3.35 6.40 14.38
C PRO A 188 -3.54 5.19 13.45
N LEU A 189 -4.80 4.75 13.31
CA LEU A 189 -5.12 3.60 12.44
C LEU A 189 -4.70 3.87 10.98
N ALA A 190 -4.85 5.12 10.52
CA ALA A 190 -4.46 5.56 9.18
C ALA A 190 -4.10 7.06 9.15
N GLY A 191 -3.69 7.55 7.97
CA GLY A 191 -3.68 8.98 7.65
C GLY A 191 -2.31 9.65 7.45
N TYR A 192 -1.20 8.98 7.77
CA TYR A 192 0.14 9.47 7.38
C TYR A 192 0.56 9.02 5.97
N GLY A 193 -0.01 7.94 5.42
CA GLY A 193 0.34 7.45 4.08
C GLY A 193 1.72 6.77 3.98
N TYR A 194 2.28 6.30 5.09
CA TYR A 194 3.61 5.64 5.12
C TYR A 194 3.56 4.11 5.26
N GLY A 195 2.45 3.53 5.71
CA GLY A 195 2.37 2.13 6.09
C GLY A 195 2.72 1.16 4.95
N LEU A 196 2.00 1.26 3.82
CA LEU A 196 2.22 0.41 2.65
C LEU A 196 3.60 0.57 2.00
N PRO A 197 4.10 1.79 1.70
CA PRO A 197 5.44 1.93 1.12
C PRO A 197 6.54 1.39 2.04
N LEU A 198 6.49 1.67 3.35
CA LEU A 198 7.48 1.13 4.29
C LEU A 198 7.40 -0.39 4.39
N SER A 199 6.20 -0.95 4.42
CA SER A 199 6.00 -2.42 4.42
C SER A 199 6.62 -3.06 3.18
N ARG A 200 6.48 -2.43 2.02
CA ARG A 200 7.13 -2.90 0.78
C ARG A 200 8.65 -2.85 0.87
N LEU A 201 9.23 -1.81 1.49
CA LEU A 201 10.68 -1.76 1.72
C LEU A 201 11.16 -2.87 2.64
N TYR A 202 10.42 -3.16 3.73
CA TYR A 202 10.76 -4.28 4.61
C TYR A 202 10.74 -5.64 3.89
N ALA A 203 9.80 -5.85 2.97
CA ALA A 203 9.77 -7.06 2.13
C ALA A 203 10.97 -7.10 1.17
N ARG A 204 11.24 -6.00 0.48
CA ARG A 204 12.34 -5.88 -0.51
C ARG A 204 13.73 -5.92 0.10
N TYR A 205 13.86 -5.56 1.38
CA TYR A 205 15.15 -5.55 2.06
C TYR A 205 15.86 -6.90 1.97
N PHE A 206 15.13 -8.02 2.01
CA PHE A 206 15.65 -9.37 1.78
C PHE A 206 15.13 -10.03 0.49
N GLN A 207 15.11 -9.27 -0.61
CA GLN A 207 14.74 -9.74 -1.97
C GLN A 207 13.29 -10.25 -2.13
N GLY A 208 12.41 -9.91 -1.18
CA GLY A 208 10.97 -10.12 -1.32
C GLY A 208 10.27 -9.00 -2.10
N ASP A 209 8.94 -9.01 -2.11
CA ASP A 209 8.14 -7.86 -2.51
C ASP A 209 6.76 -7.88 -1.83
N LEU A 210 6.10 -6.73 -1.82
CA LEU A 210 4.71 -6.57 -1.41
C LEU A 210 3.91 -6.04 -2.61
N VAL A 211 2.91 -6.80 -3.03
CA VAL A 211 2.07 -6.49 -4.20
C VAL A 211 0.62 -6.39 -3.76
N VAL A 212 -0.07 -5.35 -4.23
CA VAL A 212 -1.49 -5.14 -3.97
C VAL A 212 -2.26 -5.32 -5.27
N SER A 213 -3.34 -6.09 -5.24
CA SER A 213 -4.27 -6.27 -6.35
C SER A 213 -5.69 -6.09 -5.81
N SER A 214 -6.43 -5.14 -6.37
CA SER A 214 -7.75 -4.78 -5.84
C SER A 214 -8.83 -4.85 -6.91
N MET A 215 -10.04 -5.22 -6.49
CA MET A 215 -11.24 -5.26 -7.30
C MET A 215 -12.26 -4.28 -6.72
N GLU A 216 -12.43 -3.16 -7.41
CA GLU A 216 -13.41 -2.13 -7.04
C GLU A 216 -14.83 -2.71 -6.93
N GLY A 217 -15.51 -2.40 -5.83
CA GLY A 217 -16.82 -2.94 -5.48
C GLY A 217 -16.77 -4.26 -4.70
N TYR A 218 -15.60 -4.87 -4.49
CA TYR A 218 -15.49 -6.15 -3.78
C TYR A 218 -14.46 -6.13 -2.65
N GLY A 219 -13.17 -6.03 -2.95
CA GLY A 219 -12.13 -6.21 -1.95
C GLY A 219 -10.71 -6.15 -2.52
N THR A 220 -9.73 -6.33 -1.64
CA THR A 220 -8.31 -6.23 -1.96
C THR A 220 -7.55 -7.47 -1.53
N ASP A 221 -6.66 -7.92 -2.41
CA ASP A 221 -5.67 -8.95 -2.15
C ASP A 221 -4.29 -8.30 -2.00
N VAL A 222 -3.56 -8.66 -0.95
CA VAL A 222 -2.17 -8.26 -0.71
C VAL A 222 -1.30 -9.49 -0.65
N TYR A 223 -0.26 -9.53 -1.48
CA TYR A 223 0.70 -10.62 -1.59
C TYR A 223 2.04 -10.17 -1.03
N LEU A 224 2.51 -10.84 0.02
CA LEU A 224 3.86 -10.72 0.55
C LEU A 224 4.69 -11.93 0.10
N TYR A 225 5.74 -11.66 -0.67
CA TYR A 225 6.70 -12.66 -1.12
C TYR A 225 8.00 -12.52 -0.32
N LEU A 226 8.52 -13.64 0.20
CA LEU A 226 9.77 -13.72 0.97
C LEU A 226 10.60 -14.90 0.48
N LYS A 227 11.93 -14.80 0.55
CA LYS A 227 12.83 -15.89 0.18
C LYS A 227 12.88 -16.96 1.27
N VAL A 228 12.65 -18.22 0.90
CA VAL A 228 12.77 -19.38 1.81
C VAL A 228 14.23 -19.66 2.13
N ASN A 229 15.09 -19.58 1.11
CA ASN A 229 16.51 -19.87 1.23
C ASN A 229 17.26 -18.66 1.78
N SER A 230 17.84 -18.79 2.97
CA SER A 230 18.59 -17.70 3.61
C SER A 230 19.82 -17.24 2.81
N SER A 231 20.41 -18.11 1.98
CA SER A 231 21.53 -17.77 1.09
C SER A 231 21.14 -16.81 -0.04
N GLU A 232 19.86 -16.73 -0.38
CA GLU A 232 19.32 -15.84 -1.41
C GLU A 232 18.74 -14.54 -0.80
N ALA A 233 18.51 -14.52 0.51
CA ALA A 233 17.96 -13.39 1.26
C ALA A 233 19.03 -12.32 1.56
N ASN A 234 19.65 -11.78 0.50
CA ASN A 234 20.68 -10.74 0.59
C ASN A 234 20.09 -9.34 0.75
N GLU A 235 20.75 -8.48 1.53
CA GLU A 235 20.33 -7.09 1.73
C GLU A 235 20.25 -6.32 0.40
N CYS A 236 19.11 -5.70 0.13
CA CYS A 236 18.93 -4.79 -1.01
C CYS A 236 19.24 -3.35 -0.59
N LEU A 237 20.50 -2.91 -0.78
CA LEU A 237 20.96 -1.60 -0.32
C LEU A 237 21.01 -0.54 -1.42
N PRO A 238 20.62 0.71 -1.12
CA PRO A 238 20.75 1.81 -2.06
C PRO A 238 22.22 2.26 -2.18
N ILE A 239 22.80 2.14 -3.36
CA ILE A 239 24.18 2.59 -3.65
C ILE A 239 24.14 3.99 -4.26
N TYR A 240 24.95 4.93 -3.77
CA TYR A 240 25.13 6.23 -4.41
C TYR A 240 26.18 6.13 -5.53
N ASN A 241 25.77 6.48 -6.75
CA ASN A 241 26.62 6.53 -7.94
C ASN A 241 26.06 7.56 -8.95
N THR A 242 26.75 7.71 -10.09
CA THR A 242 26.35 8.63 -11.17
C THR A 242 24.91 8.40 -11.65
N THR A 243 24.46 7.14 -11.76
CA THR A 243 23.08 6.81 -12.14
C THR A 243 22.09 7.37 -11.13
N THR A 244 22.38 7.27 -9.84
CA THR A 244 21.49 7.78 -8.80
C THR A 244 21.43 9.31 -8.73
N SER A 245 22.53 10.02 -9.01
CA SER A 245 22.52 11.49 -9.09
C SER A 245 21.65 11.96 -10.26
N ARG A 246 21.73 11.28 -11.41
CA ARG A 246 20.86 11.57 -12.57
C ARG A 246 19.37 11.46 -12.26
N MET A 247 18.94 10.56 -11.39
CA MET A 247 17.53 10.46 -11.00
C MET A 247 17.01 11.71 -10.29
N TYR A 248 17.89 12.45 -9.58
CA TYR A 248 17.53 13.71 -8.93
C TYR A 248 17.61 14.91 -9.88
N GLU A 249 18.45 14.84 -10.90
CA GLU A 249 18.69 15.93 -11.84
C GLU A 249 17.78 15.88 -13.07
N ALA A 250 17.26 14.69 -13.42
CA ALA A 250 16.50 14.43 -14.64
C ALA A 250 15.45 15.52 -14.95
N GLU A 251 15.52 16.08 -16.16
CA GLU A 251 14.54 17.03 -16.67
C GLU A 251 13.22 16.34 -17.04
N LYS A 252 12.18 17.14 -17.29
CA LYS A 252 10.83 16.63 -17.57
C LYS A 252 10.88 15.74 -18.82
N VAL A 253 10.63 14.45 -18.63
CA VAL A 253 10.50 13.49 -19.73
C VAL A 253 9.19 13.81 -20.45
N VAL A 254 9.26 14.02 -21.77
CA VAL A 254 8.07 14.13 -22.62
C VAL A 254 7.34 12.80 -22.53
N SER A 255 6.01 12.82 -22.39
CA SER A 255 5.26 11.56 -22.32
C SER A 255 5.55 10.72 -23.57
N ASP A 256 5.96 9.47 -23.36
CA ASP A 256 6.28 8.53 -24.44
C ASP A 256 5.04 8.18 -25.29
N TRP A 257 3.83 8.42 -24.76
CA TRP A 257 2.57 8.09 -25.40
C TRP A 257 1.67 9.31 -25.54
N SER A 258 0.76 9.27 -26.52
CA SER A 258 -0.22 10.34 -26.72
C SER A 258 -1.13 10.45 -25.50
N SER A 259 -1.24 11.66 -24.95
CA SER A 259 -2.25 11.98 -23.94
C SER A 259 -3.44 12.69 -24.60
N SER A 260 -4.66 12.32 -24.20
CA SER A 260 -5.91 12.88 -24.76
C SER A 260 -6.18 14.33 -24.31
N THR A 261 -5.33 14.89 -23.45
CA THR A 261 -5.54 16.15 -22.75
C THR A 261 -5.63 17.38 -23.67
N THR A 262 -5.33 17.25 -24.97
CA THR A 262 -5.38 18.34 -25.96
C THR A 262 -6.36 18.13 -27.13
N TRP A 263 -7.19 17.08 -27.14
CA TRP A 263 -8.14 16.80 -28.23
C TRP A 263 -9.57 17.34 -28.03
N ASN A 264 -9.78 18.24 -27.06
CA ASN A 264 -11.04 18.97 -26.88
C ASN A 264 -11.05 20.35 -27.57
N GLN A 265 -10.32 20.52 -28.66
CA GLN A 265 -10.57 21.65 -29.57
C GLN A 265 -11.72 21.28 -30.50
N SER A 266 -12.93 21.62 -30.07
CA SER A 266 -14.13 21.86 -30.88
C SER A 266 -14.17 21.13 -32.23
N ILE A 267 -14.84 19.98 -32.28
CA ILE A 267 -15.45 19.52 -33.53
C ILE A 267 -16.46 20.60 -33.93
N ARG A 268 -16.03 21.57 -34.74
CA ARG A 268 -16.94 22.48 -35.44
C ARG A 268 -17.71 21.62 -36.43
N THR A 269 -18.97 21.34 -36.12
CA THR A 269 -19.94 20.87 -37.11
C THR A 269 -20.04 21.93 -38.19
N TYR A 270 -19.39 21.70 -39.33
CA TYR A 270 -19.73 22.40 -40.56
C TYR A 270 -21.10 21.88 -41.01
N CYS A 271 -22.18 22.47 -40.49
CA CYS A 271 -23.49 22.34 -41.09
C CYS A 271 -23.51 23.17 -42.38
N THR A 272 -23.48 22.49 -43.52
CA THR A 272 -23.90 23.09 -44.79
C THR A 272 -25.41 23.28 -44.73
N ALA A 273 -25.86 24.48 -44.37
CA ALA A 273 -27.26 24.86 -44.51
C ALA A 273 -27.63 24.87 -46.00
N VAL A 274 -28.20 23.76 -46.48
CA VAL A 274 -28.92 23.75 -47.75
C VAL A 274 -30.18 24.60 -47.55
N LYS A 275 -30.18 25.80 -48.12
CA LYS A 275 -31.39 26.65 -48.21
C LYS A 275 -32.43 25.93 -49.06
N SER A 276 -33.35 25.20 -48.44
CA SER A 276 -34.60 24.83 -49.10
C SER A 276 -35.51 26.06 -49.16
N LYS A 277 -35.84 26.50 -50.38
CA LYS A 277 -36.87 27.50 -50.62
C LYS A 277 -38.22 26.93 -50.15
N GLN A 278 -38.84 27.57 -49.17
CA GLN A 278 -40.26 27.37 -48.87
C GLN A 278 -41.12 27.93 -50.03
N PRO A 279 -42.21 27.25 -50.44
CA PRO A 279 -43.34 27.92 -51.02
C PRO A 279 -44.31 28.36 -49.91
N MET A 280 -44.72 29.62 -49.99
CA MET A 280 -45.85 30.18 -49.24
C MET A 280 -47.13 29.41 -49.56
N ILE A 281 -47.84 28.95 -48.54
CA ILE A 281 -49.29 28.73 -48.62
C ILE A 281 -49.92 29.37 -47.39
N THR A 282 -50.87 30.24 -47.70
CA THR A 282 -51.67 31.06 -46.81
C THR A 282 -52.88 30.30 -46.26
N ASP A 283 -53.24 30.71 -45.04
CA ASP A 283 -54.59 30.89 -44.50
C ASP A 283 -55.32 29.74 -43.76
N LYS A 284 -55.65 30.10 -42.50
CA LYS A 284 -56.83 29.77 -41.68
C LYS A 284 -57.07 28.32 -41.22
N SER A 285 -56.97 28.09 -39.91
CA SER A 285 -58.09 28.26 -38.95
C SER A 285 -57.88 27.44 -37.66
N ILE A 286 -58.02 28.12 -36.52
CA ILE A 286 -58.75 27.76 -35.28
C ILE A 286 -58.57 26.32 -34.70
N ILE A 287 -58.09 26.24 -33.45
CA ILE A 287 -58.80 25.74 -32.24
C ILE A 287 -57.77 25.31 -31.17
N SER A 288 -57.87 25.97 -30.02
CA SER A 288 -57.36 25.57 -28.70
C SER A 288 -58.11 24.37 -28.12
N ILE A 289 -57.47 23.53 -27.31
CA ILE A 289 -57.85 23.16 -25.92
C ILE A 289 -57.14 21.85 -25.50
N GLN A 290 -56.61 21.90 -24.26
CA GLN A 290 -56.10 20.84 -23.36
C GLN A 290 -54.75 20.20 -23.65
#